data_AF-A0A2D7A2F0-F1
#
_entry.id   AF-A0A2D7A2F0-F1
#
_cell.length_a   1.000
_cell.length_b   1.000
_cell.length_c   1.000
_cell.angle_alpha   90.00
_cell.angle_beta   90.00
_cell.angle_gamma   90.00
#
_symmetry.space_group_name_H-M   'P 1'
#
loop_
_entity.id
_entity.type
_entity.pdbx_description
1 polymer ?
#
loop_
_entity_poly.entity_id
_entity_poly.type
_entity_poly.pdbx_seq_one_letter_code
_entity_poly.pdbx_strand_id
1 'polypeptide(L)' 'MNTDFLVTIIFITILVIFIYWYAGYSTRTGKLEDANKNYIPDSWEENFSWFFSLKGLIMFVLGLAIGYGLSGII' A
#
# COMPACT_ATOMS: atom_id res chain seq x y z
N MET A 1 -17.30 10.75 15.00
CA MET A 1 -16.75 10.51 13.65
C MET A 1 -17.52 9.37 13.01
N ASN A 2 -17.80 9.38 11.70
CA ASN A 2 -18.63 8.33 11.10
C ASN A 2 -17.85 7.00 11.06
N THR A 3 -18.43 5.92 11.61
CA THR A 3 -17.91 4.55 11.53
C THR A 3 -17.58 4.14 10.09
N ASP A 4 -18.35 4.64 9.13
CA ASP A 4 -18.14 4.40 7.69
C ASP A 4 -16.77 4.90 7.23
N PHE A 5 -16.29 6.04 7.77
CA PHE A 5 -14.97 6.56 7.44
C PHE A 5 -13.87 5.62 7.92
N LEU A 6 -13.96 5.13 9.15
CA LEU A 6 -12.95 4.24 9.72
C LEU A 6 -12.89 2.91 8.94
N VAL A 7 -14.06 2.32 8.66
CA VAL A 7 -14.15 1.08 7.85
C VAL A 7 -13.53 1.30 6.47
N THR A 8 -13.81 2.44 5.83
CA THR A 8 -13.26 2.77 4.51
C THR A 8 -11.74 2.89 4.55
N ILE A 9 -11.17 3.61 5.52
CA ILE A 9 -9.71 3.76 5.63
C ILE A 9 -9.01 2.44 5.95
N ILE A 10 -9.60 1.60 6.81
CA ILE A 10 -9.08 0.26 7.09
C ILE A 10 -9.07 -0.58 5.82
N PHE A 11 -10.18 -0.56 5.06
CA PHE A 11 -10.27 -1.28 3.80
C PHE A 11 -9.22 -0.83 2.79
N ILE A 12 -9.05 0.48 2.59
CA ILE A 12 -8.01 1.04 1.71
C ILE A 12 -6.62 0.61 2.17
N THR A 13 -6.35 0.63 3.47
CA THR A 13 -5.05 0.24 4.03
C THR A 13 -4.75 -1.23 3.73
N ILE A 14 -5.73 -2.11 3.87
CA ILE A 14 -5.59 -3.54 3.54
C ILE A 14 -5.29 -3.70 2.03
N LEU A 15 -5.98 -2.98 1.15
CA LEU A 15 -5.71 -3.03 -0.29
C LEU A 15 -4.29 -2.57 -0.63
N VAL A 16 -3.83 -1.47 -0.03
CA VAL A 16 -2.47 -0.95 -0.25
C VAL A 16 -1.41 -1.94 0.22
N ILE A 17 -1.61 -2.55 1.40
CA ILE A 17 -0.73 -3.61 1.91
C ILE A 17 -0.71 -4.79 0.94
N PHE A 18 -1.87 -5.21 0.44
CA PHE A 18 -1.98 -6.30 -0.52
C PHE A 18 -1.24 -6.00 -1.82
N ILE A 19 -1.32 -4.77 -2.36
CA ILE A 19 -0.59 -4.37 -3.56
C ILE A 19 0.92 -4.47 -3.34
N TYR A 20 1.45 -3.96 -2.22
CA TYR A 20 2.88 -4.08 -1.91
C TYR A 20 3.34 -5.52 -1.74
N TRP A 21 2.50 -6.35 -1.12
CA TRP A 21 2.78 -7.78 -0.96
C TRP A 21 2.76 -8.50 -2.31
N TYR A 22 1.75 -8.22 -3.14
CA TYR A 22 1.59 -8.85 -4.45
C TYR A 22 2.71 -8.46 -5.41
N ALA A 23 3.19 -7.20 -5.38
CA ALA A 23 4.37 -6.77 -6.13
C ALA A 23 5.55 -7.72 -5.85
N GLY A 24 5.92 -7.88 -4.58
CA GLY A 24 7.02 -8.77 -4.20
C GLY A 24 6.75 -10.26 -4.44
N TYR A 25 5.50 -10.71 -4.33
CA TYR A 25 5.13 -12.10 -4.67
C TYR A 25 5.27 -12.39 -6.16
N SER A 26 4.81 -11.47 -7.01
CA SER A 26 4.80 -11.62 -8.47
C SER A 26 6.21 -11.65 -9.06
N THR A 27 7.13 -10.85 -8.52
CA THR A 27 8.54 -10.83 -8.92
C THR A 27 9.27 -12.11 -8.46
N ARG A 28 9.06 -12.55 -7.21
CA ARG A 28 9.66 -13.79 -6.68
C ARG A 28 9.20 -15.06 -7.39
N THR A 29 7.96 -15.06 -7.89
CA THR A 29 7.40 -16.20 -8.63
C THR A 29 7.76 -16.18 -10.12
N GLY A 30 8.50 -15.16 -10.58
CA GLY A 30 8.87 -14.99 -11.98
C GLY A 30 7.66 -14.70 -12.90
N LYS A 31 6.53 -14.27 -12.32
CA LYS A 31 5.32 -13.95 -13.09
C LYS A 31 5.42 -12.61 -13.81
N LEU A 32 6.19 -11.69 -13.23
CA LEU A 32 6.46 -10.37 -13.80
C LEU A 32 7.97 -10.13 -13.81
N GLU A 33 8.42 -9.42 -14.84
CA GLU A 33 9.83 -9.05 -15.01
C GLU A 33 10.26 -8.05 -13.93
N ASP A 34 11.42 -8.30 -13.35
CA ASP A 34 12.09 -7.49 -12.33
C ASP A 34 13.59 -7.56 -12.62
N ALA A 35 14.04 -6.75 -13.58
CA ALA A 35 15.42 -6.74 -14.04
C ALA A 35 16.37 -6.15 -12.99
N ASN A 36 15.90 -5.17 -12.21
CA ASN A 36 16.70 -4.45 -11.21
C ASN A 36 16.76 -5.18 -9.84
N LYS A 37 15.96 -6.23 -9.66
CA LYS A 37 15.89 -7.09 -8.45
C LYS A 37 15.48 -6.33 -7.19
N ASN A 38 14.61 -5.32 -7.32
CA ASN A 38 14.10 -4.55 -6.18
C ASN A 38 12.78 -5.12 -5.62
N TYR A 39 12.30 -6.25 -6.15
CA TYR A 39 11.02 -6.89 -5.82
C TYR A 39 9.79 -6.08 -6.25
N ILE A 40 9.93 -5.19 -7.22
CA ILE A 40 8.84 -4.43 -7.84
C ILE A 40 8.85 -4.80 -9.33
N PRO A 41 7.69 -5.15 -9.92
CA PRO A 41 7.62 -5.38 -11.36
C PRO A 41 8.08 -4.14 -12.15
N ASP A 42 8.90 -4.31 -13.19
CA ASP A 42 9.44 -3.19 -13.97
C ASP A 42 8.31 -2.33 -14.57
N SER A 43 7.27 -2.99 -15.11
CA SER A 43 6.06 -2.32 -15.62
C SER A 43 5.34 -1.48 -14.56
N TRP A 44 5.43 -1.85 -13.28
CA TRP A 44 4.81 -1.11 -12.19
C TRP A 44 5.70 0.03 -11.74
N GLU A 45 7.02 -0.15 -11.78
CA GLU A 45 7.96 0.93 -11.52
C GLU A 45 7.81 2.04 -12.57
N GLU A 46 7.70 1.71 -13.85
CA GLU A 46 7.51 2.70 -14.93
C GLU A 46 6.22 3.53 -14.75
N ASN A 47 5.12 2.89 -14.37
CA ASN A 47 3.80 3.54 -14.28
C ASN A 47 3.48 4.11 -12.88
N PHE A 48 4.07 3.54 -11.83
CA PHE A 48 3.71 3.79 -10.43
C PHE A 48 4.94 3.95 -9.52
N SER A 49 6.10 4.36 -10.05
CA SER A 49 7.31 4.62 -9.24
C SER A 49 7.03 5.47 -7.99
N TRP A 50 6.18 6.49 -8.10
CA TRP A 50 5.78 7.34 -6.98
C TRP A 50 5.12 6.56 -5.83
N PHE A 51 4.33 5.53 -6.15
CA PHE A 51 3.60 4.73 -5.16
C PHE A 51 4.56 3.84 -4.36
N PHE A 52 5.56 3.25 -5.02
CA PHE A 52 6.55 2.39 -4.36
C PHE A 52 7.64 3.18 -3.64
N SER A 53 8.09 4.31 -4.21
CA SER A 53 9.09 5.18 -3.58
C SER A 53 8.54 5.89 -2.33
N LEU A 54 7.26 6.27 -2.33
CA LEU A 54 6.60 6.91 -1.19
C LEU A 54 5.91 5.92 -0.24
N LYS A 55 6.19 4.61 -0.35
CA LYS A 55 5.55 3.56 0.46
C LYS A 55 5.52 3.91 1.96
N GLY A 56 6.65 4.38 2.51
CA GLY A 56 6.74 4.77 3.92
C GLY A 56 5.80 5.93 4.27
N LEU A 57 5.77 6.97 3.44
CA LEU A 57 4.91 8.13 3.64
C LEU A 57 3.42 7.77 3.52
N ILE A 58 3.06 6.97 2.51
CA ILE A 58 1.68 6.49 2.30
C ILE A 58 1.21 5.70 3.53
N MET A 59 2.02 4.75 4.01
CA MET A 59 1.68 3.95 5.19
C MET A 59 1.59 4.81 6.46
N PHE A 60 2.43 5.83 6.59
CA PHE A 60 2.37 6.76 7.72
C PHE A 60 1.07 7.57 7.72
N VAL A 61 0.68 8.15 6.58
CA VAL A 61 -0.57 8.91 6.46
C VAL A 61 -1.80 8.03 6.71
N LEU A 62 -1.81 6.81 6.18
CA LEU A 62 -2.89 5.84 6.46
C LEU A 62 -2.97 5.50 7.96
N GLY A 63 -1.83 5.30 8.61
CA GLY A 63 -1.77 5.07 10.06
C GLY A 63 -2.32 6.24 10.88
N LEU A 64 -1.97 7.48 10.51
CA LEU A 64 -2.54 8.69 11.14
C LEU A 64 -4.04 8.80 10.91
N ALA A 65 -4.53 8.49 9.70
CA ALA A 65 -5.96 8.51 9.38
C ALA A 65 -6.75 7.47 10.20
N ILE A 66 -6.19 6.26 10.38
CA ILE A 66 -6.77 5.23 11.27
C ILE A 66 -6.78 5.72 12.72
N GLY A 67 -5.66 6.24 13.22
CA GLY A 67 -5.54 6.74 14.60
C GLY A 67 -6.53 7.87 14.90
N TYR A 68 -6.67 8.81 13.96
CA TYR A 68 -7.69 9.86 14.03
C TYR A 68 -9.11 9.28 14.05
N GLY A 69 -9.38 8.26 13.22
CA GLY A 69 -10.65 7.54 13.22
C GLY A 69 -11.00 6.83 14.52
N LEU A 70 -10.01 6.19 15.15
CA LEU A 70 -10.19 5.51 16.43
C LEU A 70 -10.40 6.49 17.58
N SER A 71 -9.69 7.62 17.60
CA SER A 71 -9.88 8.69 18.60
C SER A 71 -11.29 9.29 18.57
N GLY A 72 -12.02 9.18 17.46
CA GLY A 72 -13.39 9.65 17.34
C GLY A 72 -14.45 8.64 17.84
N ILE A 73 -14.01 7.46 18.30
CA ILE A 73 -14.86 6.34 18.76
C ILE A 73 -14.58 6.01 20.23
N ILE A 74 -13.31 6.00 20.64
CA ILE A 74 -12.83 5.73 22.01
C ILE A 74 -12.75 7.04 22.78
#